data_AF-A0A538CL49-F1
#
_entry.id   AF-A0A538CL49-F1
#
_cell.length_a   1.000
_cell.length_b   1.000
_cell.length_c   1.000
_cell.angle_alpha   90.00
_cell.angle_beta   90.00
_cell.angle_gamma   90.00
#
_symmetry.space_group_name_H-M   'P 1'
#
loop_
_entity.id
_entity.type
_entity.pdbx_description
1 polymer ?
#
loop_
_entity_poly.entity_id
_entity_poly.type
_entity_poly.pdbx_seq_one_letter_code
_entity_poly.pdbx_strand_id
1 'polypeptide(L)'
;MSAHSLVGLVALNLVLLAVGGTTLYALRGLRSWNEALRLAGLAYMLGVALTGVVFVLELVVGLSLSLPAILVTEAALAGAGLLTGHVLRRPAPGTKLTLRRISLAGAAFGGLAIVYGEALFRSGRLAGLYEFDGWAFWVPKAKAIYFFGGLDHQFFAELPGSSYPPLVPAFEAASFHFMGAPDVVTLHLQFWFFLAGFVAAVVGLLSGRVHALLLWPPILLLLVTPHVLRYGLQAEGDFLLDELIALAALLVGLWLVEQRGWQVAAAAVLLGAAMSTKREGYLLAGCIVLSALAVSVQRARAVWPRLLLATGVALALTVPWRVLLAVRNLPGGGPEAGGTGLFSHADRAWPSLRLTSSSPRSHSSRSPRPSWRADGSSVSTPYSSSR
;
A
#
# COMPACT_ATOMS: atom_id res chain seq x y z
N MET A 1 18.80 -9.38 13.03
CA MET A 1 18.75 -9.61 11.57
C MET A 1 19.83 -10.60 11.18
N SER A 2 19.45 -11.76 10.65
CA SER A 2 20.40 -12.68 10.04
C SER A 2 20.61 -12.33 8.57
N ALA A 3 21.78 -12.63 8.00
CA ALA A 3 22.01 -12.47 6.56
C ALA A 3 21.04 -13.33 5.73
N HIS A 4 20.66 -14.50 6.24
CA HIS A 4 19.68 -15.38 5.62
C HIS A 4 18.30 -14.72 5.48
N SER A 5 17.80 -14.07 6.54
CA SER A 5 16.52 -13.36 6.52
C SER A 5 16.51 -12.23 5.48
N LEU A 6 17.58 -11.44 5.41
CA LEU A 6 17.69 -10.38 4.40
C LEU A 6 17.69 -10.94 2.97
N VAL A 7 18.44 -12.02 2.71
CA VAL A 7 18.48 -12.69 1.40
C VAL A 7 17.10 -13.25 1.03
N GLY A 8 16.42 -13.88 1.99
CA GLY A 8 15.05 -14.38 1.80
C GLY A 8 14.09 -13.27 1.39
N LEU A 9 14.14 -12.13 2.10
CA LEU A 9 13.28 -10.99 1.80
C LEU A 9 13.58 -10.40 0.41
N VAL A 10 14.87 -10.26 0.05
CA VAL A 10 15.27 -9.83 -1.30
C VAL A 10 14.74 -10.81 -2.36
N ALA A 11 14.85 -12.12 -2.11
CA ALA A 11 14.37 -13.15 -3.04
C ALA A 11 12.86 -13.04 -3.26
N LEU A 12 12.05 -12.86 -2.20
CA LEU A 12 10.61 -12.63 -2.33
C LEU A 12 10.32 -11.41 -3.22
N ASN A 13 10.99 -10.28 -2.97
CA ASN A 13 10.76 -9.06 -3.73
C ASN A 13 11.20 -9.15 -5.20
N LEU A 14 12.22 -9.95 -5.52
CA LEU A 14 12.60 -10.26 -6.90
C LEU A 14 11.53 -11.11 -7.60
N VAL A 15 10.90 -12.06 -6.88
CA VAL A 15 9.78 -12.85 -7.40
C VAL A 15 8.57 -11.95 -7.68
N LEU A 16 8.23 -11.04 -6.76
CA LEU A 16 7.16 -10.05 -6.97
C LEU A 16 7.45 -9.15 -8.18
N LEU A 17 8.71 -8.70 -8.35
CA LEU A 17 9.12 -7.95 -9.54
C LEU A 17 8.95 -8.78 -10.82
N ALA A 18 9.25 -10.09 -10.78
CA ALA A 18 9.08 -10.97 -11.93
C ALA A 18 7.59 -11.12 -12.30
N VAL A 19 6.71 -11.47 -11.35
CA VAL A 19 5.26 -11.56 -11.55
C VAL A 19 4.70 -10.24 -12.09
N GLY A 20 5.11 -9.14 -11.47
CA GLY A 20 4.76 -7.80 -11.90
C GLY A 20 5.23 -7.45 -13.32
N GLY A 21 6.44 -7.85 -13.68
CA GLY A 21 7.04 -7.62 -14.99
C GLY A 21 6.30 -8.37 -16.10
N THR A 22 5.95 -9.63 -15.87
CA THR A 22 5.20 -10.45 -16.84
C THR A 22 3.74 -9.98 -16.94
N THR A 23 3.14 -9.53 -15.84
CA THR A 23 1.81 -8.90 -15.82
C THR A 23 1.81 -7.62 -16.65
N LEU A 24 2.80 -6.75 -16.45
CA LEU A 24 2.93 -5.52 -17.21
C LEU A 24 3.18 -5.80 -18.71
N TYR A 25 3.95 -6.84 -19.03
CA TYR A 25 4.12 -7.32 -20.40
C TYR A 25 2.78 -7.80 -21.00
N ALA A 26 1.97 -8.57 -20.28
CA ALA A 26 0.64 -8.99 -20.73
C ALA A 26 -0.28 -7.81 -21.05
N LEU A 27 -0.30 -6.81 -20.15
CA LEU A 27 -1.19 -5.67 -20.26
C LEU A 27 -0.83 -4.74 -21.43
N ARG A 28 0.46 -4.47 -21.67
CA ARG A 28 0.86 -3.45 -22.65
C ARG A 28 2.00 -3.83 -23.61
N GLY A 29 2.79 -4.84 -23.28
CA GLY A 29 4.09 -5.13 -23.90
C GLY A 29 5.22 -4.20 -23.44
N LEU A 30 6.43 -4.44 -23.92
CA LEU A 30 7.62 -3.67 -23.59
C LEU A 30 8.39 -3.37 -24.87
N ARG A 31 8.59 -2.09 -25.22
CA ARG A 31 9.24 -1.73 -26.49
C ARG A 31 10.77 -1.79 -26.42
N SER A 32 11.32 -1.61 -25.23
CA SER A 32 12.77 -1.63 -24.99
C SER A 32 13.09 -1.95 -23.54
N TRP A 33 14.33 -2.39 -23.29
CA TRP A 33 14.82 -2.61 -21.93
C TRP A 33 14.85 -1.33 -21.08
N ASN A 34 15.10 -0.17 -21.67
CA ASN A 34 14.99 1.11 -20.95
C ASN A 34 13.58 1.38 -20.45
N GLU A 35 12.58 1.00 -21.26
CA GLU A 35 11.19 1.13 -20.88
C GLU A 35 10.82 0.15 -19.76
N ALA A 36 11.38 -1.06 -19.80
CA ALA A 36 11.25 -2.04 -18.73
C ALA A 36 11.87 -1.53 -17.42
N LEU A 37 13.13 -1.05 -17.46
CA LEU A 37 13.81 -0.47 -16.30
C LEU A 37 13.06 0.75 -15.75
N ARG A 38 12.63 1.66 -16.64
CA ARG A 38 11.86 2.84 -16.24
C ARG A 38 10.56 2.46 -15.53
N LEU A 39 9.92 1.37 -15.92
CA LEU A 39 8.65 0.93 -15.34
C LEU A 39 8.82 -0.25 -14.36
N ALA A 40 10.04 -0.53 -13.91
CA ALA A 40 10.31 -1.62 -12.99
C ALA A 40 9.58 -1.41 -11.65
N GLY A 41 9.48 -0.17 -11.15
CA GLY A 41 8.70 0.12 -9.95
C GLY A 41 7.21 -0.16 -10.13
N LEU A 42 6.63 0.20 -11.28
CA LEU A 42 5.23 -0.11 -11.58
C LEU A 42 5.01 -1.61 -11.74
N ALA A 43 5.94 -2.31 -12.41
CA ALA A 43 5.92 -3.76 -12.50
C ALA A 43 5.91 -4.36 -11.09
N TYR A 44 6.88 -4.01 -10.24
CA TYR A 44 6.93 -4.46 -8.86
C TYR A 44 5.62 -4.23 -8.10
N MET A 45 5.05 -3.02 -8.13
CA MET A 45 3.78 -2.74 -7.44
C MET A 45 2.58 -3.51 -8.02
N LEU A 46 2.58 -3.83 -9.31
CA LEU A 46 1.58 -4.75 -9.89
C LEU A 46 1.78 -6.19 -9.42
N GLY A 47 3.03 -6.62 -9.21
CA GLY A 47 3.35 -7.90 -8.59
C GLY A 47 2.82 -7.96 -7.15
N VAL A 48 3.16 -6.96 -6.33
CA VAL A 48 2.63 -6.80 -4.97
C VAL A 48 1.09 -6.85 -4.97
N ALA A 49 0.44 -6.09 -5.85
CA ALA A 49 -1.02 -6.06 -5.89
C ALA A 49 -1.64 -7.40 -6.30
N LEU A 50 -1.13 -8.02 -7.37
CA LEU A 50 -1.67 -9.27 -7.90
C LEU A 50 -1.42 -10.45 -6.95
N THR A 51 -0.18 -10.61 -6.49
CA THR A 51 0.19 -11.65 -5.52
C THR A 51 -0.60 -11.50 -4.23
N GLY A 52 -0.72 -10.29 -3.69
CA GLY A 52 -1.46 -10.05 -2.45
C GLY A 52 -2.94 -10.43 -2.57
N VAL A 53 -3.58 -10.09 -3.69
CA VAL A 53 -4.97 -10.51 -3.97
C VAL A 53 -5.06 -12.02 -4.07
N VAL A 54 -4.15 -12.68 -4.78
CA VAL A 54 -4.17 -14.13 -4.97
C VAL A 54 -3.94 -14.86 -3.64
N PHE A 55 -3.01 -14.43 -2.81
CA PHE A 55 -2.82 -14.99 -1.46
C PHE A 55 -4.09 -14.85 -0.59
N VAL A 56 -4.78 -13.71 -0.67
CA VAL A 56 -6.08 -13.56 0.03
C VAL A 56 -7.08 -14.59 -0.48
N LEU A 57 -7.17 -14.80 -1.80
CA LEU A 57 -8.07 -15.80 -2.39
C LEU A 57 -7.71 -17.22 -1.95
N GLU A 58 -6.43 -17.57 -1.95
CA GLU A 58 -5.91 -18.87 -1.49
C GLU A 58 -6.27 -19.13 -0.02
N LEU A 59 -6.02 -18.15 0.85
CA LEU A 59 -6.40 -18.23 2.25
C LEU A 59 -7.92 -18.37 2.44
N VAL A 60 -8.73 -17.67 1.64
CA VAL A 60 -10.19 -17.76 1.69
C VAL A 60 -10.68 -19.17 1.33
N VAL A 61 -10.05 -19.83 0.35
CA VAL A 61 -10.40 -21.21 -0.02
C VAL A 61 -9.72 -22.27 0.85
N GLY A 62 -8.96 -21.86 1.87
CA GLY A 62 -8.30 -22.75 2.83
C GLY A 62 -7.01 -23.38 2.31
N LEU A 63 -6.39 -22.83 1.26
CA LEU A 63 -5.08 -23.27 0.81
C LEU A 63 -3.99 -22.79 1.78
N SER A 64 -2.98 -23.65 1.94
CA SER A 64 -1.89 -23.35 2.85
C SER A 64 -0.83 -22.46 2.21
N LEU A 65 -0.49 -21.33 2.84
CA LEU A 65 0.56 -20.42 2.38
C LEU A 65 1.97 -20.89 2.78
N SER A 66 2.30 -22.14 2.49
CA SER A 66 3.66 -22.67 2.64
C SER A 66 4.63 -22.13 1.58
N LEU A 67 5.94 -22.20 1.81
CA LEU A 67 6.95 -21.77 0.82
C LEU A 67 6.78 -22.45 -0.55
N PRO A 68 6.57 -23.78 -0.68
CA PRO A 68 6.31 -24.41 -1.97
C PRO A 68 5.03 -23.90 -2.63
N ALA A 69 3.96 -23.69 -1.87
CA ALA A 69 2.71 -23.16 -2.39
C ALA A 69 2.91 -21.75 -2.96
N ILE A 70 3.57 -20.87 -2.19
CA ILE A 70 3.93 -19.52 -2.64
C ILE A 70 4.72 -19.58 -3.96
N LEU A 71 5.77 -20.40 -4.05
CA LEU A 71 6.57 -20.51 -5.27
C LEU A 71 5.76 -21.02 -6.48
N VAL A 72 4.86 -21.97 -6.28
CA VAL A 72 3.97 -22.49 -7.33
C VAL A 72 3.01 -21.40 -7.80
N THR A 73 2.38 -20.68 -6.87
CA THR A 73 1.48 -19.57 -7.15
C THR A 73 2.18 -18.47 -7.94
N GLU A 74 3.36 -18.03 -7.48
CA GLU A 74 4.13 -17.01 -8.16
C GLU A 74 4.60 -17.46 -9.55
N ALA A 75 5.02 -18.72 -9.71
CA ALA A 75 5.37 -19.28 -11.01
C ALA A 75 4.15 -19.35 -11.95
N ALA A 76 2.98 -19.72 -11.44
CA ALA A 76 1.74 -19.76 -12.20
C ALA A 76 1.29 -18.35 -12.64
N LEU A 77 1.36 -17.35 -11.76
CA LEU A 77 1.06 -15.96 -12.09
C LEU A 77 2.06 -15.41 -13.13
N ALA A 78 3.35 -15.65 -12.92
CA ALA A 78 4.39 -15.23 -13.85
C ALA A 78 4.19 -15.87 -15.24
N GLY A 79 3.95 -17.18 -15.27
CA GLY A 79 3.68 -17.96 -16.48
C GLY A 79 2.41 -17.52 -17.21
N ALA A 80 1.32 -17.25 -16.48
CA ALA A 80 0.07 -16.73 -17.04
C ALA A 80 0.27 -15.36 -17.68
N GLY A 81 1.02 -14.46 -17.04
CA GLY A 81 1.40 -13.16 -17.60
C GLY A 81 2.22 -13.30 -18.89
N LEU A 82 3.25 -14.16 -18.90
CA LEU A 82 4.05 -14.43 -20.09
C LEU A 82 3.22 -15.00 -21.23
N LEU A 83 2.43 -16.04 -20.95
CA LEU A 83 1.60 -16.72 -21.93
C LEU A 83 0.57 -15.77 -22.51
N THR A 84 -0.11 -14.98 -21.67
CA THR A 84 -1.10 -13.99 -22.12
C THR A 84 -0.43 -12.91 -22.97
N GLY A 85 0.73 -12.40 -22.56
CA GLY A 85 1.48 -11.44 -23.37
C GLY A 85 1.89 -12.02 -24.73
N HIS A 86 2.30 -13.29 -24.78
CA HIS A 86 2.64 -13.97 -26.02
C HIS A 86 1.42 -14.21 -26.93
N VAL A 87 0.31 -14.72 -26.37
CA VAL A 87 -0.95 -14.96 -27.10
C VAL A 87 -1.52 -13.66 -27.66
N LEU A 88 -1.46 -12.57 -26.89
CA LEU A 88 -1.85 -11.23 -27.34
C LEU A 88 -0.80 -10.55 -28.23
N ARG A 89 0.27 -11.26 -28.62
CA ARG A 89 1.38 -10.78 -29.47
C ARG A 89 1.94 -9.44 -29.00
N ARG A 90 2.09 -9.28 -27.69
CA ARG A 90 2.66 -8.09 -27.10
C ARG A 90 4.13 -7.96 -27.52
N PRO A 91 4.61 -6.74 -27.85
CA PRO A 91 6.01 -6.56 -28.22
C PRO A 91 6.90 -6.92 -27.03
N ALA A 92 7.89 -7.78 -27.27
CA ALA A 92 8.97 -8.05 -26.33
C ALA A 92 10.04 -6.94 -26.43
N PRO A 93 10.80 -6.67 -25.35
CA PRO A 93 11.82 -5.64 -25.38
C PRO A 93 12.90 -6.00 -26.41
N GLY A 94 13.19 -5.08 -27.33
CA GLY A 94 14.28 -5.26 -28.29
C GLY A 94 15.65 -5.34 -27.62
N THR A 95 16.67 -5.83 -28.32
CA THR A 95 18.01 -6.09 -27.77
C THR A 95 18.82 -4.84 -27.43
N LYS A 96 18.43 -3.66 -27.92
CA LYS A 96 19.19 -2.43 -27.74
C LYS A 96 18.84 -1.72 -26.42
N LEU A 97 19.80 -1.69 -25.51
CA LEU A 97 19.82 -0.78 -24.37
C LEU A 97 20.42 0.56 -24.83
N THR A 98 19.65 1.64 -24.77
CA THR A 98 20.16 2.99 -25.05
C THR A 98 20.25 3.79 -23.76
N LEU A 99 21.45 4.15 -23.33
CA LEU A 99 21.60 4.97 -22.13
C LEU A 99 21.00 6.36 -22.39
N ARG A 100 19.88 6.66 -21.71
CA ARG A 100 19.27 7.99 -21.77
C ARG A 100 20.17 8.94 -20.98
N ARG A 101 20.52 10.08 -21.58
CA ARG A 101 21.24 11.14 -20.86
C ARG A 101 20.38 11.59 -19.67
N ILE A 102 20.91 11.41 -18.47
CA ILE A 102 20.29 11.89 -17.23
C ILE A 102 20.70 13.35 -17.08
N SER A 103 19.74 14.24 -16.83
CA SER A 103 20.05 15.63 -16.53
C SER A 103 20.78 15.73 -15.18
N LEU A 104 21.70 16.68 -15.04
CA LEU A 104 22.45 16.87 -13.78
C LEU A 104 21.50 17.04 -12.59
N ALA A 105 20.41 17.80 -12.76
CA ALA A 105 19.39 17.95 -11.73
C ALA A 105 18.67 16.63 -11.41
N GLY A 106 18.30 15.84 -12.42
CA GLY A 106 17.70 14.52 -12.21
C GLY A 106 18.66 13.55 -11.49
N ALA A 107 19.95 13.62 -11.81
CA ALA A 107 20.98 12.83 -11.13
C ALA A 107 21.17 13.27 -9.68
N ALA A 108 21.23 14.58 -9.41
CA ALA A 108 21.38 15.12 -8.06
C ALA A 108 20.19 14.77 -7.17
N PHE A 109 18.96 15.03 -7.61
CA PHE A 109 17.78 14.71 -6.83
C PHE A 109 17.52 13.20 -6.72
N GLY A 110 17.80 12.45 -7.79
CA GLY A 110 17.75 10.99 -7.73
C GLY A 110 18.75 10.42 -6.73
N GLY A 111 19.97 10.98 -6.69
CA GLY A 111 20.97 10.65 -5.67
C GLY A 111 20.49 10.95 -4.25
N LEU A 112 19.85 12.09 -4.02
CA LEU A 112 19.26 12.42 -2.72
C LEU A 112 18.16 11.44 -2.31
N ALA A 113 17.29 11.02 -3.24
CA ALA A 113 16.27 10.03 -2.97
C ALA A 113 16.90 8.67 -2.59
N ILE A 114 17.99 8.28 -3.24
CA ILE A 114 18.75 7.06 -2.92
C ILE A 114 19.38 7.16 -1.53
N VAL A 115 20.04 8.27 -1.21
CA VAL A 115 20.64 8.51 0.11
C VAL A 115 19.56 8.46 1.20
N TYR A 116 18.41 9.08 0.95
CA TYR A 116 17.28 9.02 1.88
C TYR A 116 16.72 7.60 2.04
N GLY A 117 16.53 6.88 0.93
CA GLY A 117 16.12 5.48 0.97
C GLY A 117 17.10 4.60 1.74
N GLU A 118 18.40 4.83 1.59
CA GLU A 118 19.44 4.13 2.35
C GLU A 118 19.36 4.44 3.85
N ALA A 119 19.12 5.71 4.22
CA ALA A 119 18.91 6.10 5.61
C ALA A 119 17.66 5.41 6.21
N LEU A 120 16.56 5.35 5.47
CA LEU A 120 15.36 4.60 5.88
C LEU A 120 15.64 3.10 6.01
N PHE A 121 16.40 2.51 5.10
CA PHE A 121 16.81 1.10 5.18
C PHE A 121 17.59 0.84 6.47
N ARG A 122 18.55 1.71 6.81
CA ARG A 122 19.32 1.60 8.06
C ARG A 122 18.43 1.71 9.29
N SER A 123 17.43 2.60 9.25
CA SER A 123 16.46 2.81 10.33
C SER A 123 15.56 1.58 10.49
N GLY A 124 14.97 1.07 9.41
CA GLY A 124 14.09 -0.10 9.42
C GLY A 124 14.77 -1.36 9.91
N ARG A 125 16.05 -1.57 9.57
CA ARG A 125 16.90 -2.66 10.09
C ARG A 125 16.96 -2.73 11.62
N LEU A 126 16.78 -1.59 12.29
CA LEU A 126 16.90 -1.45 13.73
C LEU A 126 15.54 -1.19 14.40
N ALA A 127 14.46 -1.12 13.61
CA ALA A 127 13.13 -0.89 14.13
C ALA A 127 12.62 -2.14 14.86
N GLY A 128 12.07 -1.94 16.04
CA GLY A 128 11.26 -2.93 16.72
C GLY A 128 9.79 -2.72 16.39
N LEU A 129 8.97 -3.72 16.70
CA LEU A 129 7.52 -3.64 16.56
C LEU A 129 6.94 -2.94 17.79
N TYR A 130 6.72 -1.63 17.70
CA TYR A 130 6.24 -0.81 18.82
C TYR A 130 4.84 -0.24 18.58
N GLU A 131 4.43 -0.20 17.33
CA GLU A 131 3.16 0.35 16.89
C GLU A 131 2.01 -0.52 17.34
N PHE A 132 0.99 0.12 17.94
CA PHE A 132 -0.12 -0.58 18.55
C PHE A 132 -0.80 -1.55 17.58
N ASP A 133 -1.18 -1.08 16.38
CA ASP A 133 -1.89 -1.93 15.42
C ASP A 133 -0.98 -3.04 14.89
N GLY A 134 0.29 -2.72 14.61
CA GLY A 134 1.33 -3.66 14.22
C GLY A 134 1.45 -4.86 15.16
N TRP A 135 1.66 -4.63 16.46
CA TRP A 135 1.78 -5.71 17.44
C TRP A 135 0.45 -6.29 17.91
N ALA A 136 -0.63 -5.52 17.91
CA ALA A 136 -1.93 -5.98 18.41
C ALA A 136 -2.66 -6.90 17.43
N PHE A 137 -2.53 -6.71 16.10
CA PHE A 137 -3.24 -7.57 15.17
C PHE A 137 -2.65 -7.77 13.77
N TRP A 138 -1.82 -6.89 13.21
CA TRP A 138 -1.25 -7.13 11.87
C TRP A 138 -0.26 -8.31 11.89
N VAL A 139 0.82 -8.17 12.68
CA VAL A 139 1.86 -9.20 12.79
C VAL A 139 1.36 -10.49 13.46
N PRO A 140 0.48 -10.46 14.49
CA PRO A 140 -0.13 -11.68 15.02
C PRO A 140 -0.90 -12.49 13.95
N LYS A 141 -1.67 -11.84 13.07
CA LYS A 141 -2.36 -12.52 11.96
C LYS A 141 -1.35 -13.15 10.99
N ALA A 142 -0.26 -12.46 10.67
CA ALA A 142 0.81 -12.98 9.83
C ALA A 142 1.49 -14.21 10.45
N LYS A 143 1.80 -14.15 11.75
CA LYS A 143 2.36 -15.28 12.49
C LYS A 143 1.40 -16.47 12.53
N ALA A 144 0.10 -16.24 12.71
CA ALA A 144 -0.89 -17.31 12.65
C ALA A 144 -0.91 -17.99 11.27
N ILE A 145 -0.89 -17.21 10.18
CA ILE A 145 -0.79 -17.76 8.82
C ILE A 145 0.50 -18.57 8.65
N TYR A 146 1.63 -18.06 9.11
CA TYR A 146 2.93 -18.73 9.01
C TYR A 146 3.01 -20.03 9.82
N PHE A 147 2.53 -20.04 11.07
CA PHE A 147 2.64 -21.20 11.96
C PHE A 147 1.55 -22.25 11.72
N PHE A 148 0.32 -21.84 11.43
CA PHE A 148 -0.79 -22.76 11.17
C PHE A 148 -0.93 -23.10 9.69
N GLY A 149 -0.13 -22.46 8.83
CA GLY A 149 -0.10 -22.66 7.40
C GLY A 149 -1.30 -22.05 6.68
N GLY A 150 -2.25 -21.39 7.33
CA GLY A 150 -3.46 -20.90 6.68
C GLY A 150 -4.27 -19.96 7.58
N LEU A 151 -5.52 -19.69 7.20
CA LEU A 151 -6.37 -18.78 7.95
C LEU A 151 -7.10 -19.50 9.08
N ASP A 152 -6.72 -19.21 10.33
CA ASP A 152 -7.49 -19.61 11.52
C ASP A 152 -8.57 -18.55 11.83
N HIS A 153 -9.82 -18.86 11.47
CA HIS A 153 -10.93 -17.92 11.66
C HIS A 153 -11.22 -17.60 13.13
N GLN A 154 -10.98 -18.54 14.06
CA GLN A 154 -11.24 -18.32 15.48
C GLN A 154 -10.21 -17.35 16.04
N PHE A 155 -8.93 -17.57 15.74
CA PHE A 155 -7.88 -16.66 16.15
C PHE A 155 -8.07 -15.25 15.55
N PHE A 156 -8.45 -15.16 14.27
CA PHE A 156 -8.71 -13.87 13.62
C PHE A 156 -9.91 -13.13 14.20
N ALA A 157 -10.91 -13.84 14.72
CA ALA A 157 -12.11 -13.24 15.33
C ALA A 157 -11.80 -12.52 16.64
N GLU A 158 -10.86 -13.04 17.42
CA GLU A 158 -10.45 -12.51 18.73
C GLU A 158 -9.55 -11.27 18.63
N LEU A 159 -8.96 -11.02 17.46
CA LEU A 159 -8.07 -9.89 17.24
C LEU A 159 -8.82 -8.63 16.81
N PRO A 160 -8.33 -7.44 17.18
CA PRO A 160 -8.80 -6.19 16.59
C PRO A 160 -8.76 -6.22 15.05
N GLY A 161 -9.68 -5.48 14.44
CA GLY A 161 -9.78 -5.41 12.98
C GLY A 161 -10.00 -6.77 12.31
N SER A 162 -10.74 -7.69 12.95
CA SER A 162 -11.06 -9.04 12.42
C SER A 162 -11.69 -9.02 11.02
N SER A 163 -12.35 -7.92 10.66
CA SER A 163 -12.95 -7.69 9.33
C SER A 163 -11.95 -7.32 8.22
N TYR A 164 -10.73 -6.91 8.57
CA TYR A 164 -9.76 -6.43 7.58
C TYR A 164 -9.29 -7.59 6.71
N PRO A 165 -9.32 -7.44 5.37
CA PRO A 165 -8.83 -8.48 4.51
C PRO A 165 -7.32 -8.71 4.71
N PRO A 166 -6.86 -9.97 4.60
CA PRO A 166 -5.55 -10.35 5.12
C PRO A 166 -4.41 -10.15 4.11
N LEU A 167 -4.47 -9.17 3.20
CA LEU A 167 -3.41 -8.98 2.20
C LEU A 167 -2.05 -8.70 2.86
N VAL A 168 -2.01 -7.77 3.82
CA VAL A 168 -0.77 -7.44 4.53
C VAL A 168 -0.29 -8.61 5.38
N PRO A 169 -1.13 -9.24 6.23
CA PRO A 169 -0.75 -10.45 6.96
C PRO A 169 -0.25 -11.58 6.07
N ALA A 170 -0.84 -11.76 4.88
CA ALA A 170 -0.40 -12.77 3.93
C ALA A 170 1.01 -12.46 3.38
N PHE A 171 1.29 -11.19 3.07
CA PHE A 171 2.63 -10.77 2.65
C PHE A 171 3.67 -10.91 3.76
N GLU A 172 3.33 -10.55 4.98
CA GLU A 172 4.21 -10.72 6.13
C GLU A 172 4.49 -12.20 6.40
N ALA A 173 3.48 -13.07 6.29
CA ALA A 173 3.65 -14.52 6.40
C ALA A 173 4.53 -15.10 5.27
N ALA A 174 4.30 -14.67 4.02
CA ALA A 174 5.17 -15.03 2.91
C ALA A 174 6.62 -14.57 3.13
N SER A 175 6.79 -13.37 3.70
CA SER A 175 8.11 -12.85 4.09
C SER A 175 8.76 -13.75 5.15
N PHE A 176 8.02 -14.18 6.18
CA PHE A 176 8.51 -15.14 7.18
C PHE A 176 8.94 -16.48 6.58
N HIS A 177 8.19 -17.00 5.60
CA HIS A 177 8.56 -18.24 4.90
C HIS A 177 9.87 -18.10 4.11
N PHE A 178 10.05 -16.99 3.39
CA PHE A 178 11.30 -16.73 2.68
C PHE A 178 12.48 -16.44 3.62
N MET A 179 12.22 -15.79 4.76
CA MET A 179 13.22 -15.53 5.79
C MET A 179 13.61 -16.77 6.61
N GLY A 180 12.81 -17.84 6.53
CA GLY A 180 12.96 -19.06 7.32
C GLY A 180 12.55 -18.94 8.79
N ALA A 181 12.08 -17.76 9.24
CA ALA A 181 11.70 -17.47 10.62
C ALA A 181 10.78 -16.24 10.70
N PRO A 182 9.97 -16.09 11.78
CA PRO A 182 9.13 -14.92 12.00
C PRO A 182 9.94 -13.71 12.53
N ASP A 183 10.97 -13.29 11.78
CA ASP A 183 11.85 -12.16 12.10
C ASP A 183 11.11 -10.81 11.86
N VAL A 184 10.44 -10.34 12.90
CA VAL A 184 9.66 -9.08 12.88
C VAL A 184 10.52 -7.84 12.71
N VAL A 185 11.83 -7.89 13.02
CA VAL A 185 12.74 -6.75 12.84
C VAL A 185 13.07 -6.60 11.37
N THR A 186 13.44 -7.70 10.70
CA THR A 186 13.74 -7.68 9.26
C THR A 186 12.49 -7.37 8.44
N LEU A 187 11.29 -7.69 8.95
CA LEU A 187 10.02 -7.45 8.29
C LEU A 187 9.78 -5.98 7.90
N HIS A 188 10.26 -5.01 8.68
CA HIS A 188 10.13 -3.58 8.35
C HIS A 188 10.76 -3.23 6.99
N LEU A 189 11.75 -4.00 6.54
CA LEU A 189 12.36 -3.81 5.23
C LEU A 189 11.42 -4.21 4.08
N GLN A 190 10.38 -5.00 4.33
CA GLN A 190 9.35 -5.31 3.32
C GLN A 190 8.59 -4.04 2.93
N PHE A 191 8.24 -3.21 3.92
CA PHE A 191 7.58 -1.92 3.73
C PHE A 191 8.51 -0.89 3.09
N TRP A 192 9.82 -0.98 3.39
CA TRP A 192 10.82 -0.23 2.63
C TRP A 192 10.83 -0.59 1.14
N PHE A 193 10.71 -1.88 0.78
CA PHE A 193 10.61 -2.30 -0.62
C PHE A 193 9.32 -1.80 -1.28
N PHE A 194 8.18 -1.81 -0.57
CA PHE A 194 6.93 -1.24 -1.05
C PHE A 194 7.07 0.26 -1.37
N LEU A 195 7.64 1.04 -0.45
CA LEU A 195 7.91 2.47 -0.65
C LEU A 195 8.87 2.72 -1.81
N ALA A 196 9.97 1.96 -1.90
CA ALA A 196 10.93 2.07 -3.00
C ALA A 196 10.25 1.76 -4.35
N GLY A 197 9.42 0.72 -4.39
CA GLY A 197 8.61 0.32 -5.53
C GLY A 197 7.63 1.40 -5.96
N PHE A 198 6.90 1.97 -5.00
CA PHE A 198 5.96 3.07 -5.22
C PHE A 198 6.66 4.30 -5.81
N VAL A 199 7.76 4.77 -5.21
CA VAL A 199 8.52 5.93 -5.70
C VAL A 199 9.05 5.66 -7.10
N ALA A 200 9.63 4.49 -7.34
CA ALA A 200 10.10 4.08 -8.66
C ALA A 200 8.96 3.99 -9.68
N ALA A 201 7.76 3.59 -9.28
CA ALA A 201 6.57 3.56 -10.13
C ALA A 201 6.13 4.98 -10.52
N VAL A 202 6.05 5.92 -9.58
CA VAL A 202 5.69 7.31 -9.85
C VAL A 202 6.71 7.98 -10.76
N VAL A 203 8.00 7.88 -10.44
CA VAL A 203 9.08 8.42 -11.28
C VAL A 203 9.06 7.75 -12.66
N GLY A 204 8.87 6.44 -12.71
CA GLY A 204 8.75 5.67 -13.94
C GLY A 204 7.63 6.14 -14.84
N LEU A 205 6.43 6.32 -14.28
CA LEU A 205 5.26 6.82 -14.99
C LEU A 205 5.42 8.28 -15.42
N LEU A 206 5.98 9.16 -14.58
CA LEU A 206 5.98 10.60 -14.84
C LEU A 206 7.24 11.14 -15.55
N SER A 207 8.38 10.46 -15.49
CA SER A 207 9.66 10.92 -16.09
C SER A 207 9.65 11.06 -17.62
N GLY A 208 8.66 10.48 -18.30
CA GLY A 208 8.43 10.69 -19.73
C GLY A 208 7.49 11.86 -20.05
N ARG A 209 6.90 12.49 -19.03
CA ARG A 209 5.77 13.43 -19.14
C ARG A 209 6.04 14.76 -18.45
N VAL A 210 6.84 14.74 -17.39
CA VAL A 210 7.10 15.90 -16.53
C VAL A 210 8.59 16.20 -16.55
N HIS A 211 8.93 17.50 -16.62
CA HIS A 211 10.32 17.94 -16.52
C HIS A 211 10.94 17.55 -15.18
N ALA A 212 12.22 17.16 -15.16
CA ALA A 212 12.88 16.64 -13.96
C ALA A 212 12.80 17.61 -12.77
N LEU A 213 12.91 18.93 -13.01
CA LEU A 213 12.80 19.96 -11.97
C LEU A 213 11.41 20.11 -11.37
N LEU A 214 10.36 19.65 -12.05
CA LEU A 214 8.99 19.66 -11.53
C LEU A 214 8.61 18.33 -10.90
N LEU A 215 9.26 17.23 -11.30
CA LEU A 215 8.99 15.90 -10.79
C LEU A 215 9.72 15.63 -9.47
N TRP A 216 11.02 15.88 -9.43
CA TRP A 216 11.85 15.43 -8.31
C TRP A 216 11.63 16.18 -7.00
N PRO A 217 11.48 17.52 -6.97
CA PRO A 217 11.28 18.21 -5.70
C PRO A 217 10.01 17.77 -4.96
N PRO A 218 8.83 17.60 -5.59
CA PRO A 218 7.66 17.02 -4.92
C PRO A 218 7.86 15.59 -4.42
N ILE A 219 8.60 14.75 -5.16
CA ILE A 219 8.93 13.39 -4.72
C ILE A 219 9.81 13.42 -3.47
N LEU A 220 10.83 14.28 -3.45
CA LEU A 220 11.67 14.43 -2.27
C LEU A 220 10.89 15.02 -1.09
N LEU A 221 10.05 16.01 -1.33
CA LEU A 221 9.18 16.59 -0.30
C LEU A 221 8.26 15.52 0.29
N LEU A 222 7.63 14.70 -0.56
CA LEU A 222 6.81 13.56 -0.13
C LEU A 222 7.61 12.61 0.77
N LEU A 223 8.80 12.20 0.31
CA LEU A 223 9.66 11.27 1.02
C LEU A 223 10.02 11.76 2.42
N VAL A 224 10.29 13.05 2.60
CA VAL A 224 10.68 13.63 3.90
C VAL A 224 9.49 14.09 4.74
N THR A 225 8.24 13.85 4.31
CA THR A 225 7.08 14.22 5.12
C THR A 225 7.06 13.45 6.44
N PRO A 226 6.54 14.05 7.53
CA PRO A 226 6.37 13.35 8.80
C PRO A 226 5.52 12.09 8.68
N HIS A 227 4.59 12.04 7.72
CA HIS A 227 3.77 10.85 7.46
C HIS A 227 4.63 9.68 6.99
N VAL A 228 5.45 9.87 5.94
CA VAL A 228 6.35 8.82 5.44
C VAL A 228 7.37 8.41 6.49
N LEU A 229 7.93 9.36 7.23
CA LEU A 229 8.91 9.08 8.29
C LEU A 229 8.33 8.23 9.43
N ARG A 230 7.04 8.41 9.74
CA ARG A 230 6.38 7.67 10.83
C ARG A 230 5.84 6.34 10.35
N TYR A 231 5.11 6.32 9.23
CA TYR A 231 4.31 5.18 8.80
C TYR A 231 4.99 4.32 7.73
N GLY A 232 5.99 4.84 7.01
CA GLY A 232 6.55 4.20 5.81
C GLY A 232 7.30 2.88 6.05
N LEU A 233 7.63 2.57 7.30
CA LEU A 233 8.31 1.33 7.69
C LEU A 233 7.49 0.48 8.66
N GLN A 234 6.28 0.93 9.03
CA GLN A 234 5.48 0.23 10.03
C GLN A 234 4.88 -1.04 9.43
N ALA A 235 4.84 -2.11 10.23
CA ALA A 235 4.29 -3.40 9.83
C ALA A 235 2.75 -3.39 9.91
N GLU A 236 2.15 -2.52 9.09
CA GLU A 236 0.73 -2.17 9.10
C GLU A 236 0.20 -1.95 7.68
N GLY A 237 -1.12 -2.04 7.50
CA GLY A 237 -1.72 -1.88 6.18
C GLY A 237 -1.94 -0.45 5.69
N ASP A 238 -1.80 0.54 6.56
CA ASP A 238 -2.17 1.93 6.26
C ASP A 238 -1.33 2.53 5.12
N PHE A 239 -0.01 2.39 5.21
CA PHE A 239 0.87 3.01 4.23
C PHE A 239 0.87 2.28 2.88
N LEU A 240 0.81 0.95 2.87
CA LEU A 240 0.65 0.18 1.63
C LEU A 240 -0.68 0.52 0.93
N LEU A 241 -1.76 0.74 1.69
CA LEU A 241 -3.03 1.20 1.14
C LEU A 241 -2.87 2.55 0.41
N ASP A 242 -2.20 3.52 1.05
CA ASP A 242 -1.95 4.85 0.48
C ASP A 242 -1.18 4.74 -0.85
N GLU A 243 -0.14 3.91 -0.91
CA GLU A 243 0.67 3.69 -2.10
C GLU A 243 -0.15 3.09 -3.26
N LEU A 244 -0.94 2.06 -2.99
CA LEU A 244 -1.80 1.38 -3.97
C LEU A 244 -2.87 2.34 -4.52
N ILE A 245 -3.55 3.08 -3.64
CA ILE A 245 -4.58 4.07 -4.00
C ILE A 245 -3.98 5.21 -4.81
N ALA A 246 -2.82 5.75 -4.40
CA ALA A 246 -2.15 6.84 -5.12
C ALA A 246 -1.72 6.43 -6.53
N LEU A 247 -1.16 5.22 -6.71
CA LEU A 247 -0.82 4.70 -8.03
C LEU A 247 -2.05 4.41 -8.89
N ALA A 248 -3.12 3.86 -8.30
CA ALA A 248 -4.39 3.67 -9.01
C ALA A 248 -4.96 5.00 -9.50
N ALA A 249 -5.00 6.03 -8.63
CA ALA A 249 -5.45 7.38 -8.99
C ALA A 249 -4.60 7.98 -10.11
N LEU A 250 -3.27 7.85 -10.03
CA LEU A 250 -2.34 8.30 -11.06
C LEU A 250 -2.61 7.60 -12.40
N LEU A 251 -2.78 6.28 -12.41
CA LEU A 251 -3.07 5.53 -13.63
C LEU A 251 -4.43 5.86 -14.23
N VAL A 252 -5.46 6.07 -13.40
CA VAL A 252 -6.77 6.55 -13.87
C VAL A 252 -6.65 7.95 -14.48
N GLY A 253 -5.93 8.87 -13.83
CA GLY A 253 -5.66 10.19 -14.39
C GLY A 253 -4.93 10.14 -15.73
N LEU A 254 -3.87 9.33 -15.82
CA LEU A 254 -3.14 9.10 -17.07
C LEU A 254 -4.02 8.46 -18.14
N TRP A 255 -4.90 7.52 -17.77
CA TRP A 255 -5.85 6.89 -18.69
C TRP A 255 -6.87 7.88 -19.24
N LEU A 256 -7.39 8.80 -18.41
CA LEU A 256 -8.31 9.83 -18.88
C LEU A 256 -7.66 10.75 -19.93
N VAL A 257 -6.35 11.02 -19.80
CA VAL A 257 -5.58 11.84 -20.73
C VAL A 257 -5.18 11.06 -22.00
N GLU A 258 -4.65 9.85 -21.84
CA GLU A 258 -3.99 9.12 -22.94
C GLU A 258 -4.84 8.03 -23.57
N GLN A 259 -5.94 7.64 -22.91
CA GLN A 259 -6.88 6.62 -23.35
C GLN A 259 -6.24 5.24 -23.61
N ARG A 260 -5.14 4.91 -22.93
CA ARG A 260 -4.48 3.61 -23.07
C ARG A 260 -5.10 2.58 -22.13
N GLY A 261 -5.77 1.57 -22.69
CA GLY A 261 -6.54 0.58 -21.92
C GLY A 261 -5.74 -0.18 -20.84
N TRP A 262 -4.42 -0.34 -21.01
CA TRP A 262 -3.59 -1.01 -20.00
C TRP A 262 -3.53 -0.23 -18.67
N GLN A 263 -3.67 1.10 -18.70
CA GLN A 263 -3.61 1.95 -17.50
C GLN A 263 -4.81 1.69 -16.58
N VAL A 264 -6.03 1.64 -17.15
CA VAL A 264 -7.24 1.36 -16.38
C VAL A 264 -7.30 -0.11 -15.91
N ALA A 265 -6.73 -1.04 -16.68
CA ALA A 265 -6.59 -2.44 -16.25
C ALA A 265 -5.60 -2.57 -15.08
N ALA A 266 -4.43 -1.92 -15.16
CA ALA A 266 -3.47 -1.87 -14.06
C ALA A 266 -4.05 -1.19 -12.80
N ALA A 267 -4.82 -0.11 -12.99
CA ALA A 267 -5.54 0.54 -11.90
C ALA A 267 -6.57 -0.40 -11.25
N ALA A 268 -7.29 -1.22 -12.02
CA ALA A 268 -8.23 -2.20 -11.45
C ALA A 268 -7.54 -3.20 -10.52
N VAL A 269 -6.37 -3.70 -10.88
CA VAL A 269 -5.58 -4.62 -10.05
C VAL A 269 -5.14 -3.93 -8.75
N LEU A 270 -4.60 -2.70 -8.85
CA LEU A 270 -4.19 -1.91 -7.69
C LEU A 270 -5.36 -1.55 -6.75
N LEU A 271 -6.52 -1.20 -7.31
CA LEU A 271 -7.74 -0.94 -6.52
C LEU A 271 -8.24 -2.21 -5.82
N GLY A 272 -8.21 -3.36 -6.51
CA GLY A 272 -8.53 -4.66 -5.92
C GLY A 272 -7.62 -4.96 -4.72
N ALA A 273 -6.32 -4.78 -4.88
CA ALA A 273 -5.35 -4.95 -3.80
C ALA A 273 -5.55 -3.94 -2.66
N ALA A 274 -5.81 -2.67 -2.96
CA ALA A 274 -6.10 -1.65 -1.94
C ALA A 274 -7.31 -2.04 -1.08
N MET A 275 -8.41 -2.48 -1.71
CA MET A 275 -9.60 -2.96 -0.99
C MET A 275 -9.36 -4.27 -0.23
N SER A 276 -8.41 -5.09 -0.68
CA SER A 276 -7.94 -6.29 0.02
C SER A 276 -6.89 -5.99 1.11
N THR A 277 -6.41 -4.75 1.22
CA THR A 277 -5.48 -4.32 2.27
C THR A 277 -6.23 -3.87 3.51
N LYS A 278 -7.19 -2.97 3.34
CA LYS A 278 -7.99 -2.38 4.42
C LYS A 278 -9.39 -2.03 3.91
N ARG A 279 -10.37 -1.99 4.80
CA ARG A 279 -11.76 -1.65 4.43
C ARG A 279 -11.89 -0.21 3.91
N GLU A 280 -11.02 0.69 4.34
CA GLU A 280 -10.99 2.08 3.91
C GLU A 280 -10.66 2.20 2.41
N GLY A 281 -10.01 1.18 1.84
CA GLY A 281 -9.75 1.09 0.39
C GLY A 281 -11.01 1.12 -0.47
N TYR A 282 -12.17 0.64 0.03
CA TYR A 282 -13.43 0.72 -0.71
C TYR A 282 -13.91 2.17 -0.88
N LEU A 283 -13.80 2.97 0.19
CA LEU A 283 -14.18 4.39 0.16
C LEU A 283 -13.25 5.17 -0.77
N LEU A 284 -11.94 4.97 -0.63
CA LEU A 284 -10.93 5.64 -1.46
C LEU A 284 -11.06 5.28 -2.94
N ALA A 285 -11.31 4.00 -3.25
CA ALA A 285 -11.61 3.55 -4.61
C ALA A 285 -12.87 4.22 -5.16
N GLY A 286 -13.94 4.31 -4.35
CA GLY A 286 -15.16 5.02 -4.68
C GLY A 286 -14.90 6.49 -5.02
N CYS A 287 -14.10 7.19 -4.21
CA CYS A 287 -13.71 8.58 -4.47
C CYS A 287 -12.98 8.76 -5.81
N ILE A 288 -12.05 7.86 -6.15
CA ILE A 288 -11.34 7.89 -7.44
C ILE A 288 -12.32 7.70 -8.60
N VAL A 289 -13.20 6.69 -8.52
CA VAL A 289 -14.16 6.37 -9.58
C VAL A 289 -15.16 7.51 -9.77
N LEU A 290 -15.73 8.04 -8.69
CA LEU A 290 -16.67 9.16 -8.76
C LEU A 290 -16.01 10.42 -9.34
N SER A 291 -14.78 10.73 -8.93
CA SER A 291 -14.03 11.86 -9.48
C SER A 291 -13.77 11.68 -10.98
N ALA A 292 -13.38 10.48 -11.41
CA ALA A 292 -13.15 10.16 -12.80
C ALA A 292 -14.44 10.25 -13.64
N LEU A 293 -15.56 9.74 -13.14
CA LEU A 293 -16.88 9.85 -13.79
C LEU A 293 -17.31 11.31 -13.95
N ALA A 294 -17.13 12.13 -12.91
CA ALA A 294 -17.48 13.55 -12.90
C ALA A 294 -16.66 14.34 -13.93
N VAL A 295 -15.33 14.15 -13.93
CA VAL A 295 -14.43 14.83 -14.89
C VAL A 295 -14.68 14.35 -16.32
N SER A 296 -15.13 13.11 -16.52
CA SER A 296 -15.36 12.53 -17.84
C SER A 296 -16.80 12.64 -18.35
N VAL A 297 -17.67 13.46 -17.73
CA VAL A 297 -19.11 13.53 -18.06
C VAL A 297 -19.36 13.86 -19.54
N GLN A 298 -18.57 14.76 -20.12
CA GLN A 298 -18.68 15.13 -21.54
C GLN A 298 -18.34 13.97 -22.49
N ARG A 299 -17.63 12.95 -22.01
CA ARG A 299 -17.20 11.76 -22.75
C ARG A 299 -17.79 10.47 -22.17
N ALA A 300 -18.92 10.58 -21.45
CA ALA A 300 -19.48 9.50 -20.64
C ALA A 300 -19.63 8.18 -21.43
N ARG A 301 -20.20 8.24 -22.64
CA ARG A 301 -20.44 7.03 -23.47
C ARG A 301 -19.17 6.25 -23.82
N ALA A 302 -18.03 6.93 -23.95
CA ALA A 302 -16.76 6.29 -24.30
C ALA A 302 -15.96 5.84 -23.06
N VAL A 303 -16.01 6.62 -21.98
CA VAL A 303 -15.17 6.44 -20.80
C VAL A 303 -15.85 5.56 -19.75
N TRP A 304 -17.12 5.82 -19.44
CA TRP A 304 -17.80 5.19 -18.30
C TRP A 304 -17.86 3.66 -18.40
N PRO A 305 -18.19 3.02 -19.54
CA PRO A 305 -18.26 1.56 -19.58
C PRO A 305 -16.94 0.87 -19.19
N ARG A 306 -15.80 1.43 -19.62
CA ARG A 306 -14.47 0.88 -19.31
C ARG A 306 -14.10 1.10 -17.84
N LEU A 307 -14.41 2.28 -17.30
CA LEU A 307 -14.16 2.59 -15.89
C LEU A 307 -15.03 1.72 -14.98
N LEU A 308 -16.32 1.56 -15.30
CA LEU A 308 -17.25 0.72 -14.54
C LEU A 308 -16.88 -0.76 -14.64
N LEU A 309 -16.46 -1.25 -15.81
CA LEU A 309 -15.95 -2.61 -15.95
C LEU A 309 -14.71 -2.83 -15.08
N ALA A 310 -13.73 -1.92 -15.14
CA ALA A 310 -12.53 -2.00 -14.31
C ALA A 310 -12.86 -1.96 -12.81
N THR A 311 -13.82 -1.12 -12.41
CA THR A 311 -14.32 -1.04 -11.03
C THR A 311 -15.00 -2.34 -10.61
N GLY A 312 -15.85 -2.91 -11.48
CA GLY A 312 -16.52 -4.18 -11.25
C GLY A 312 -15.53 -5.33 -11.08
N VAL A 313 -14.48 -5.37 -11.91
CA VAL A 313 -13.38 -6.34 -11.77
C VAL A 313 -12.65 -6.16 -10.44
N ALA A 314 -12.27 -4.93 -10.07
CA ALA A 314 -11.60 -4.65 -8.80
C ALA A 314 -12.46 -5.09 -7.59
N LEU A 315 -13.77 -4.81 -7.62
CA LEU A 315 -14.70 -5.22 -6.56
C LEU A 315 -14.84 -6.74 -6.49
N ALA A 316 -14.95 -7.41 -7.64
CA ALA A 316 -15.08 -8.86 -7.74
C ALA A 316 -13.92 -9.60 -7.05
N LEU A 317 -12.70 -9.06 -7.13
CA LEU A 317 -11.52 -9.62 -6.45
C LEU A 317 -11.65 -9.66 -4.92
N THR A 318 -12.54 -8.85 -4.34
CA THR A 318 -12.75 -8.76 -2.89
C THR A 318 -13.95 -9.57 -2.39
N VAL A 319 -14.81 -10.03 -3.30
CA VAL A 319 -16.06 -10.75 -2.97
C VAL A 319 -15.78 -12.01 -2.14
N PRO A 320 -14.77 -12.85 -2.46
CA PRO A 320 -14.54 -14.08 -1.69
C PRO A 320 -14.26 -13.83 -0.21
N TRP A 321 -13.49 -12.79 0.13
CA TRP A 321 -13.28 -12.38 1.52
C TRP A 321 -14.59 -11.98 2.22
N ARG A 322 -15.44 -11.22 1.53
CA ARG A 322 -16.74 -10.80 2.08
C ARG A 322 -17.69 -11.98 2.30
N VAL A 323 -17.70 -12.93 1.37
CA VAL A 323 -18.47 -14.17 1.50
C VAL A 323 -17.96 -14.98 2.68
N LEU A 324 -16.65 -15.11 2.86
CA LEU A 324 -16.05 -15.82 4.00
C LEU A 324 -16.49 -15.22 5.33
N LEU A 325 -16.40 -13.89 5.49
CA LEU A 325 -16.84 -13.21 6.70
C LEU A 325 -18.32 -13.51 7.00
N ALA A 326 -19.18 -13.43 5.98
CA ALA A 326 -20.61 -13.71 6.12
C ALA A 326 -20.88 -15.18 6.51
N VAL A 327 -20.25 -16.14 5.83
CA VAL A 327 -20.42 -17.58 6.10
C VAL A 327 -19.91 -17.96 7.49
N ARG A 328 -18.86 -17.30 7.97
CA ARG A 328 -18.26 -17.55 9.29
C ARG A 328 -18.86 -16.70 10.41
N ASN A 329 -19.90 -15.90 10.13
CA ASN A 329 -20.51 -14.96 11.07
C ASN A 329 -19.47 -14.04 11.74
N LEU A 330 -18.41 -13.69 11.02
CA LEU A 330 -17.39 -12.77 11.50
C LEU A 330 -17.90 -11.33 11.33
N PRO A 331 -17.55 -10.42 12.26
CA PRO A 331 -17.96 -9.02 12.13
C PRO A 331 -17.47 -8.47 10.78
N GLY A 332 -18.40 -7.97 9.95
CA GLY A 332 -18.04 -7.38 8.67
C GLY A 332 -17.26 -6.06 8.80
N GLY A 333 -17.17 -5.52 10.02
CA GLY A 333 -16.50 -4.27 10.38
C GLY A 333 -16.95 -3.05 9.58
N GLY A 334 -18.03 -3.14 8.81
CA GLY A 334 -18.75 -1.97 8.33
C GLY A 334 -19.61 -1.41 9.46
N PRO A 335 -20.17 -0.20 9.30
CA PRO A 335 -21.36 0.16 10.07
C PRO A 335 -22.36 -1.01 9.99
N GLU A 336 -23.01 -1.35 11.10
CA GLU A 336 -23.76 -2.60 11.35
C GLU A 336 -24.78 -2.99 10.25
N ALA A 337 -25.10 -2.08 9.33
CA ALA A 337 -26.08 -2.24 8.27
C ALA A 337 -25.53 -2.69 6.89
N GLY A 338 -24.24 -3.01 6.73
CA GLY A 338 -23.69 -3.25 5.39
C GLY A 338 -23.68 -1.95 4.57
N GLY A 339 -23.59 -2.00 3.23
CA GLY A 339 -23.42 -0.80 2.38
C GLY A 339 -24.45 0.34 2.55
N THR A 340 -25.54 0.13 3.27
CA THR A 340 -26.54 1.15 3.66
C THR A 340 -26.13 1.99 4.88
N GLY A 341 -25.14 1.53 5.66
CA GLY A 341 -24.62 2.22 6.83
C GLY A 341 -23.81 3.48 6.51
N LEU A 342 -23.50 3.74 5.25
CA LEU A 342 -22.92 5.01 4.77
C LEU A 342 -23.76 6.23 5.20
N PHE A 343 -25.08 6.04 5.37
CA PHE A 343 -25.99 7.07 5.85
C PHE A 343 -26.40 6.91 7.32
N SER A 344 -26.01 5.82 7.99
CA SER A 344 -26.33 5.59 9.41
C SER A 344 -25.68 6.59 10.36
N HIS A 345 -24.71 7.37 9.86
CA HIS A 345 -24.07 8.47 10.55
C HIS A 345 -24.23 9.81 9.81
N ALA A 346 -25.16 9.91 8.85
CA ALA A 346 -25.41 11.16 8.13
C ALA A 346 -25.94 12.26 9.07
N ASP A 347 -26.61 11.87 10.15
CA ASP A 347 -26.98 12.73 11.28
C ASP A 347 -25.77 13.43 11.91
N ARG A 348 -24.57 12.84 11.83
CA ARG A 348 -23.31 13.41 12.36
C ARG A 348 -22.61 14.36 11.38
N ALA A 349 -22.96 14.35 10.10
CA ALA A 349 -22.33 15.20 9.08
C ALA A 349 -22.60 16.69 9.36
N TRP A 350 -23.84 17.03 9.71
CA TRP A 350 -24.24 18.41 9.99
C TRP A 350 -23.65 18.99 11.29
N PRO A 351 -23.64 18.29 12.43
CA PRO A 351 -22.90 18.70 13.63
C PRO A 351 -21.40 18.92 13.38
N SER A 352 -20.75 18.07 12.59
CA SER A 352 -19.31 18.20 12.27
C SER A 352 -19.03 19.44 11.41
N LEU A 353 -19.89 19.73 10.44
CA LEU A 353 -19.84 20.98 9.66
C LEU A 353 -20.10 22.21 10.53
N ARG A 354 -21.04 22.12 11.48
CA ARG A 354 -21.28 23.19 12.46
C ARG A 354 -20.06 23.43 13.32
N LEU A 355 -19.42 22.40 13.86
CA LEU A 355 -18.19 22.54 14.66
C LEU A 355 -17.07 23.21 13.87
N THR A 356 -16.87 22.79 12.62
CA THR A 356 -15.84 23.35 11.73
C THR A 356 -16.13 24.81 11.34
N SER A 357 -17.40 25.15 11.06
CA SER A 357 -17.82 26.51 10.72
C SER A 357 -17.94 27.43 11.95
N SER A 358 -18.13 26.86 13.14
CA SER A 358 -18.16 27.56 14.42
C SER A 358 -16.77 27.84 14.99
N SER A 359 -15.71 27.69 14.18
CA SER A 359 -14.35 28.04 14.59
C SER A 359 -14.36 29.36 15.36
N PRO A 360 -13.92 29.37 16.63
CA PRO A 360 -14.20 30.45 17.55
C PRO A 360 -13.62 31.74 17.00
N ARG A 361 -14.51 32.69 16.65
CA ARG A 361 -14.11 34.09 16.45
C ARG A 361 -13.29 34.48 17.66
N SER A 362 -12.01 34.74 17.42
CA SER A 362 -11.00 35.22 18.36
C SER A 362 -11.63 36.05 19.47
N HIS A 363 -11.94 35.40 20.59
CA HIS A 363 -12.14 36.12 21.82
C HIS A 363 -10.75 36.63 22.19
N SER A 364 -10.56 37.93 21.97
CA SER A 364 -9.46 38.72 22.53
C SER A 364 -9.56 38.69 24.05
N SER A 365 -9.20 37.56 24.65
CA SER A 365 -9.03 37.46 26.09
C SER A 365 -7.81 38.27 26.47
N ARG A 366 -8.08 39.46 27.01
CA ARG A 366 -7.15 40.19 27.87
C ARG A 366 -6.61 39.21 28.90
N SER A 367 -5.31 38.92 28.82
CA SER A 367 -4.57 38.18 29.82
C SER A 367 -4.77 38.83 31.20
N PRO A 368 -5.29 38.13 32.21
CA PRO A 368 -5.22 38.59 33.58
C PRO A 368 -3.74 38.66 33.99
N ARG A 369 -3.29 39.81 34.48
CA ARG A 369 -1.95 39.95 35.06
C ARG A 369 -1.83 38.98 36.24
N PRO A 370 -0.78 38.14 36.30
CA PRO A 370 -0.55 37.29 37.46
C PRO A 370 -0.10 38.15 38.64
N SER A 371 -0.94 38.28 39.67
CA SER A 371 -0.53 38.81 40.96
C SER A 371 0.20 37.72 41.73
N TRP A 372 1.52 37.70 41.63
CA TRP A 372 2.37 36.89 42.51
C TRP A 372 2.31 37.47 43.93
N ARG A 373 1.54 36.84 44.83
CA ARG A 373 1.78 36.93 46.27
C ARG A 373 2.72 35.81 46.65
N ALA A 374 3.92 36.19 47.08
CA ALA A 374 4.87 35.33 47.73
C ALA A 374 4.46 35.18 49.20
N ASP A 375 3.74 34.10 49.53
CA ASP A 375 3.67 33.63 50.91
C ASP A 375 4.69 32.50 51.06
N GLY A 376 5.80 32.85 51.70
CA GLY A 376 6.81 31.90 52.14
C GLY A 376 6.24 30.99 53.21
N SER A 377 6.27 29.70 52.96
CA SER A 377 6.29 28.70 54.01
C SER A 377 7.32 27.64 53.65
N SER A 378 8.37 27.66 54.46
CA SER A 378 9.46 26.70 54.54
C SER A 378 8.92 25.29 54.80
N VAL A 379 9.18 24.35 53.88
CA VAL A 379 9.11 22.92 54.18
C VAL A 379 10.49 22.33 53.94
N SER A 380 11.19 22.19 55.06
CA SER A 380 12.37 21.36 55.24
C SER A 380 11.95 19.91 55.40
N THR A 381 12.46 19.00 54.57
CA THR A 381 12.61 17.60 54.96
C THR A 381 13.87 16.98 54.34
N PRO A 382 14.71 16.32 55.16
CA PRO A 382 15.86 15.57 54.70
C PRO A 382 15.45 14.12 54.39
N TYR A 383 16.03 13.50 53.37
CA TYR A 383 16.05 12.05 53.27
C TYR A 383 17.48 11.54 53.38
N SER A 384 17.73 10.91 54.52
CA SER A 384 18.92 10.16 54.87
C SER A 384 18.94 8.78 54.21
N SER A 385 20.16 8.38 53.89
CA SER A 385 20.69 7.03 53.64
C SER A 385 20.02 5.82 54.28
N SER A 386 20.09 4.68 53.56
CA SER A 386 20.33 3.27 53.96
C SER A 386 19.44 2.35 53.08
N ARG A 387 19.87 1.25 52.45
CA ARG A 387 21.04 0.37 52.49
C ARG A 387 21.33 -0.16 51.09
#